data_AF-A0A936GQH9-F1
#
_entry.id   AF-A0A936GQH9-F1
#
_cell.length_a   1.000
_cell.length_b   1.000
_cell.length_c   1.000
_cell.angle_alpha   90.00
_cell.angle_beta   90.00
_cell.angle_gamma   90.00
#
_symmetry.space_group_name_H-M   'P 1'
#
loop_
_entity.id
_entity.type
_entity.pdbx_description
1 polymer ?
#
loop_
_entity_poly.entity_id
_entity_poly.type
_entity_poly.pdbx_seq_one_letter_code
_entity_poly.pdbx_strand_id
1 'polypeptide(L)'
;MKIISPTQHGYLDYITVVLFLIAPSLLGLTGTAGTIAYLLAGIHLAMTLVTDFPLGVVKKLPFTMHGWVERVVGPALVLLPFVLGFDGLAMGFYALVGIVIILVGLLTDYQWPQ
;
A
#
# COMPACT_ATOMS: atom_id res chain seq x y z
N MET A 1 -20.72 0.78 -0.27
CA MET A 1 -20.82 -0.13 0.91
C MET A 1 -19.42 -0.34 1.46
N LYS A 2 -19.26 -0.40 2.78
CA LYS A 2 -17.98 -0.76 3.41
C LYS A 2 -18.04 -2.25 3.78
N ILE A 3 -17.12 -3.03 3.23
CA ILE A 3 -17.14 -4.51 3.34
C ILE A 3 -15.82 -5.09 3.85
N ILE A 4 -14.75 -4.30 3.87
CA ILE A 4 -13.46 -4.69 4.44
C ILE A 4 -13.38 -4.13 5.85
N SER A 5 -13.29 -5.00 6.85
CA SER A 5 -13.12 -4.62 8.25
C SER A 5 -11.70 -4.11 8.54
N PRO A 6 -11.47 -3.35 9.63
CA PRO A 6 -10.13 -2.92 10.04
C PRO A 6 -9.12 -4.06 10.16
N THR A 7 -9.54 -5.23 10.66
CA THR A 7 -8.67 -6.42 10.77
C THR A 7 -8.30 -6.97 9.39
N GLN A 8 -9.27 -7.06 8.47
CA GLN A 8 -9.01 -7.53 7.11
C GLN A 8 -8.08 -6.58 6.36
N HIS A 9 -8.28 -5.27 6.52
CA HIS A 9 -7.40 -4.25 5.96
C HIS A 9 -5.97 -4.41 6.48
N GLY A 10 -5.76 -4.57 7.79
CA GLY A 10 -4.43 -4.80 8.33
C GLY A 10 -3.73 -6.03 7.75
N TYR A 11 -4.44 -7.13 7.43
CA TYR A 11 -3.82 -8.24 6.71
C TYR A 11 -3.40 -7.86 5.30
N LEU A 12 -4.22 -7.08 4.59
CA LEU A 12 -3.90 -6.59 3.24
C LEU A 12 -2.69 -5.66 3.26
N ASP A 13 -2.50 -4.85 4.29
CA ASP A 13 -1.31 -4.03 4.47
C ASP A 13 -0.04 -4.88 4.55
N TYR A 14 -0.01 -5.88 5.44
CA TYR A 14 1.16 -6.76 5.58
C TYR A 14 1.43 -7.56 4.30
N ILE A 15 0.38 -8.01 3.59
CA ILE A 15 0.53 -8.63 2.27
C ILE A 15 1.15 -7.63 1.28
N THR A 16 0.69 -6.38 1.27
CA THR A 16 1.22 -5.32 0.40
C THR A 16 2.69 -5.02 0.70
N VAL A 17 3.09 -4.97 1.97
CA VAL A 17 4.51 -4.87 2.38
C VAL A 17 5.32 -6.01 1.78
N VAL A 18 4.86 -7.25 1.94
CA VAL A 18 5.57 -8.43 1.42
C VAL A 18 5.66 -8.37 -0.10
N LEU A 19 4.56 -8.01 -0.79
CA LEU A 19 4.54 -7.86 -2.24
C LEU A 19 5.58 -6.85 -2.71
N PHE A 20 5.64 -5.66 -2.11
CA PHE A 20 6.67 -4.66 -2.43
C PHE A 20 8.08 -5.15 -2.13
N LEU A 21 8.28 -5.86 -1.03
CA LEU A 21 9.59 -6.38 -0.63
C LEU A 21 10.12 -7.44 -1.59
N ILE A 22 9.27 -8.33 -2.09
CA ILE A 22 9.69 -9.45 -2.95
C ILE A 22 9.63 -9.11 -4.44
N ALA A 23 8.85 -8.10 -4.85
CA ALA A 23 8.63 -7.76 -6.26
C ALA A 23 9.93 -7.50 -7.05
N PRO A 24 10.95 -6.78 -6.53
CA PRO A 24 12.20 -6.59 -7.26
C PRO A 24 12.87 -7.90 -7.67
N SER A 25 12.96 -8.87 -6.75
CA SER A 25 13.56 -10.17 -7.03
C SER A 25 12.65 -11.06 -7.88
N LEU A 26 11.34 -11.03 -7.64
CA LEU A 26 10.38 -11.92 -8.30
C LEU A 26 10.06 -11.49 -9.75
N LEU A 27 10.01 -10.19 -10.00
CA LEU A 27 9.64 -9.60 -11.30
C LEU A 27 10.85 -9.01 -12.04
N GLY A 28 12.05 -9.05 -11.45
CA GLY A 28 13.25 -8.45 -12.01
C GLY A 28 13.21 -6.93 -12.04
N LEU A 29 12.56 -6.27 -11.07
CA LEU A 29 12.53 -4.80 -11.01
C LEU A 29 13.91 -4.29 -10.60
N THR A 30 14.59 -3.62 -11.52
CA THR A 30 15.94 -3.09 -11.34
C THR A 30 15.94 -1.55 -11.32
N GLY A 31 17.06 -0.95 -10.91
CA GLY A 31 17.22 0.50 -10.85
C GLY A 31 16.14 1.18 -10.01
N THR A 32 15.63 2.31 -10.51
CA THR A 32 14.63 3.14 -9.82
C THR A 32 13.37 2.36 -9.46
N ALA A 33 12.89 1.47 -10.33
CA ALA A 33 11.71 0.66 -10.07
C ALA A 33 11.92 -0.31 -8.88
N GLY A 34 13.10 -0.92 -8.77
CA GLY A 34 13.42 -1.77 -7.62
C GLY A 34 13.57 -0.97 -6.32
N THR A 35 14.28 0.17 -6.39
CA THR A 35 14.49 1.05 -5.23
C THR A 35 13.17 1.58 -4.66
N ILE A 36 12.25 2.04 -5.52
CA ILE A 36 10.95 2.54 -5.07
C ILE A 36 10.14 1.43 -4.40
N ALA A 37 10.16 0.19 -4.92
CA ALA A 37 9.45 -0.92 -4.30
C ALA A 37 9.96 -1.19 -2.88
N TYR A 38 11.28 -1.23 -2.68
CA TYR A 38 11.85 -1.39 -1.33
C TYR A 38 11.51 -0.24 -0.39
N LEU A 39 11.54 1.01 -0.89
CA LEU A 39 11.14 2.17 -0.09
C LEU A 39 9.67 2.10 0.32
N LEU A 40 8.79 1.72 -0.61
CA LEU A 40 7.35 1.55 -0.34
C LEU A 40 7.11 0.41 0.65
N ALA A 41 7.84 -0.70 0.57
CA ALA A 41 7.75 -1.78 1.56
C ALA A 41 8.06 -1.26 2.98
N GLY A 42 9.16 -0.52 3.13
CA GLY A 42 9.57 0.04 4.42
C GLY A 42 8.60 1.10 4.95
N ILE A 43 8.19 2.06 4.11
CA ILE A 43 7.27 3.15 4.49
C ILE A 43 5.89 2.57 4.83
N HIS A 44 5.37 1.67 4.01
CA HIS A 44 4.06 1.07 4.24
C HIS A 44 4.07 0.26 5.53
N LEU A 45 5.11 -0.56 5.78
CA LEU A 45 5.27 -1.29 7.04
C LEU A 45 5.32 -0.35 8.24
N ALA A 46 6.13 0.72 8.18
CA ALA A 46 6.20 1.69 9.26
C ALA A 46 4.82 2.30 9.54
N MET A 47 4.08 2.66 8.49
CA MET A 47 2.74 3.25 8.59
C MET A 47 1.73 2.26 9.21
N THR A 48 1.71 1.00 8.75
CA THR A 48 0.93 -0.10 9.31
C THR A 48 1.23 -0.29 10.80
N LEU A 49 2.50 -0.35 11.19
CA LEU A 49 2.89 -0.56 12.59
C LEU A 49 2.48 0.59 13.52
N VAL A 50 2.46 1.83 13.03
CA VAL A 50 2.05 3.00 13.84
C VAL A 50 0.55 3.28 13.81
N THR A 51 -0.18 2.69 12.87
CA THR A 51 -1.63 2.87 12.73
C THR A 51 -2.38 2.27 13.93
N ASP A 52 -3.37 2.99 14.41
CA ASP A 52 -4.28 2.57 15.48
C ASP A 52 -5.45 1.77 14.90
N PHE A 53 -5.22 0.48 14.75
CA PHE A 53 -6.15 -0.55 14.26
C PHE A 53 -5.74 -1.93 14.83
N PRO A 54 -6.50 -3.02 14.61
CA PRO A 54 -6.27 -4.31 15.27
C PRO A 54 -4.85 -4.86 15.19
N LEU A 55 -4.21 -4.74 14.02
CA LEU A 55 -2.89 -5.32 13.76
C LEU A 55 -1.74 -4.30 13.86
N GLY A 56 -2.04 -3.11 14.37
CA GLY A 56 -1.05 -2.06 14.64
C GLY A 56 -0.35 -2.29 15.97
N VAL A 57 0.89 -1.84 16.06
CA VAL A 57 1.75 -2.09 17.23
C VAL A 57 1.84 -0.85 18.12
N VAL A 58 2.17 0.31 17.54
CA VAL A 58 2.41 1.55 18.29
C VAL A 58 1.11 2.35 18.48
N LYS A 59 0.15 2.22 17.58
CA LYS A 59 -1.21 2.78 17.67
C LYS A 59 -1.24 4.29 17.99
N LYS A 60 -0.46 5.06 17.23
CA LYS A 60 -0.36 6.54 17.36
C LYS A 60 -1.00 7.30 16.20
N LEU A 61 -1.17 6.66 15.05
CA LEU A 61 -1.76 7.26 13.86
C LEU A 61 -3.23 6.81 13.75
N PRO A 62 -4.23 7.70 13.82
CA PRO A 62 -5.63 7.31 13.68
C PRO A 62 -5.87 6.58 12.35
N PHE A 63 -6.64 5.49 12.37
CA PHE A 63 -6.90 4.70 11.17
C PHE A 63 -7.62 5.50 10.07
N THR A 64 -8.38 6.53 10.44
CA THR A 64 -8.96 7.47 9.48
C THR A 64 -7.89 8.27 8.71
N MET A 65 -6.78 8.63 9.35
CA MET A 65 -5.64 9.29 8.70
C MET A 65 -4.87 8.33 7.79
N HIS A 66 -4.69 7.07 8.20
CA HIS A 66 -4.17 6.01 7.33
C HIS A 66 -4.98 5.96 6.02
N GLY A 67 -6.31 5.91 6.11
CA GLY A 67 -7.17 5.88 4.93
C GLY A 67 -7.07 7.12 4.04
N TRP A 68 -6.69 8.28 4.57
CA TRP A 68 -6.40 9.46 3.74
C TRP A 68 -5.08 9.31 2.97
N VAL A 69 -4.06 8.71 3.57
CA VAL A 69 -2.79 8.43 2.90
C VAL A 69 -3.02 7.51 1.70
N GLU A 70 -3.81 6.45 1.86
CA GLU A 70 -4.09 5.51 0.78
C GLU A 70 -4.83 6.14 -0.40
N ARG A 71 -5.76 7.07 -0.14
CA ARG A 71 -6.45 7.84 -1.19
C ARG A 71 -5.50 8.66 -2.07
N VAL A 72 -4.31 8.97 -1.56
CA VAL A 72 -3.25 9.65 -2.32
C VAL A 72 -2.29 8.63 -2.94
N VAL A 73 -1.83 7.65 -2.15
CA VAL A 73 -0.84 6.65 -2.58
C VAL A 73 -1.35 5.78 -3.71
N GLY A 74 -2.60 5.31 -3.66
CA GLY A 74 -3.18 4.48 -4.71
C GLY A 74 -3.11 5.14 -6.09
N PRO A 75 -3.69 6.34 -6.29
CA PRO A 75 -3.57 7.09 -7.54
C PRO A 75 -2.12 7.43 -7.90
N ALA A 76 -1.28 7.78 -6.92
CA ALA A 76 0.13 8.07 -7.18
C ALA A 76 0.86 6.85 -7.78
N LEU A 77 0.60 5.63 -7.28
CA LEU A 77 1.18 4.40 -7.83
C LEU A 77 0.68 4.09 -9.24
N VAL A 78 -0.58 4.38 -9.55
CA VAL A 78 -1.11 4.26 -10.92
C VAL A 78 -0.41 5.21 -11.87
N LEU A 79 -0.13 6.44 -11.44
CA LEU A 79 0.52 7.45 -12.27
C LEU A 79 2.04 7.28 -12.36
N LEU A 80 2.66 6.64 -11.36
CA LEU A 80 4.10 6.53 -11.21
C LEU A 80 4.81 5.97 -12.45
N PRO A 81 4.36 4.88 -13.10
CA PRO A 81 4.99 4.36 -14.31
C PRO A 81 5.06 5.37 -15.45
N PHE A 82 4.01 6.18 -15.63
CA PHE A 82 3.93 7.15 -16.71
C PHE A 82 4.85 8.35 -16.46
N VAL A 83 5.00 8.76 -15.21
CA VAL A 83 5.89 9.86 -14.81
C VAL A 83 7.36 9.46 -14.91
N LEU A 84 7.69 8.23 -14.52
CA LEU A 84 9.07 7.73 -14.47
C LEU A 84 9.49 6.93 -15.70
N GLY A 85 8.59 6.73 -16.66
CA GLY A 85 8.86 5.97 -17.88
C GLY A 85 9.08 4.48 -17.66
N PHE A 86 8.42 3.88 -16.67
CA PHE A 86 8.46 2.43 -16.46
C PHE A 86 7.61 1.73 -17.53
N ASP A 87 8.08 0.58 -17.99
CA ASP A 87 7.41 -0.28 -18.95
C ASP A 87 7.34 -1.75 -18.44
N GLY A 88 6.74 -2.62 -19.26
CA GLY A 88 6.68 -4.07 -18.99
C GLY A 88 6.12 -4.42 -17.60
N LEU A 89 6.84 -5.30 -16.90
CA LEU A 89 6.44 -5.79 -15.57
C LEU A 89 6.43 -4.70 -14.50
N ALA A 90 7.31 -3.70 -14.59
CA ALA A 90 7.35 -2.59 -13.63
C ALA A 90 6.08 -1.74 -13.76
N MET A 91 5.71 -1.36 -14.98
CA MET A 91 4.46 -0.63 -15.24
C MET A 91 3.25 -1.41 -14.73
N GLY A 92 3.14 -2.68 -15.12
CA GLY A 92 2.03 -3.54 -14.72
C GLY A 92 1.93 -3.69 -13.21
N PHE A 93 3.05 -3.90 -12.52
CA PHE A 93 3.12 -4.05 -11.08
C PHE A 93 2.60 -2.81 -10.35
N TYR A 94 3.16 -1.63 -10.64
CA TYR A 94 2.78 -0.40 -9.95
C TYR A 94 1.35 0.02 -10.25
N ALA A 95 0.90 -0.09 -11.50
CA ALA A 95 -0.47 0.21 -11.87
C ALA A 95 -1.47 -0.73 -11.18
N LEU A 96 -1.20 -2.04 -11.18
CA LEU A 96 -2.08 -3.03 -10.56
C LEU A 96 -2.16 -2.83 -9.05
N VAL A 97 -1.01 -2.70 -8.36
CA VAL A 97 -0.99 -2.47 -6.90
C VAL A 97 -1.69 -1.16 -6.54
N GLY A 98 -1.48 -0.09 -7.32
CA GLY A 98 -2.20 1.17 -7.13
C GLY A 98 -3.72 1.03 -7.25
N ILE A 99 -4.20 0.30 -8.26
CA ILE A 99 -5.64 0.00 -8.43
C ILE A 99 -6.16 -0.81 -7.25
N VAL A 100 -5.43 -1.85 -6.82
CA VAL A 100 -5.82 -2.68 -5.67
C VAL A 100 -5.93 -1.83 -4.41
N ILE A 101 -4.96 -0.96 -4.13
CA ILE A 101 -5.00 -0.05 -2.96
C ILE A 101 -6.20 0.89 -3.03
N ILE A 102 -6.51 1.45 -4.21
CA ILE A 102 -7.73 2.28 -4.39
C ILE A 102 -8.98 1.47 -4.04
N LEU A 103 -9.11 0.25 -4.56
CA LEU A 103 -10.27 -0.60 -4.31
C LEU A 103 -10.38 -0.96 -2.83
N VAL A 104 -9.28 -1.36 -2.20
CA VAL A 104 -9.23 -1.66 -0.76
C VAL A 104 -9.69 -0.43 0.03
N GLY A 105 -9.11 0.75 -0.21
CA GLY A 105 -9.47 1.94 0.55
C GLY A 105 -10.90 2.44 0.32
N LEU A 106 -11.46 2.24 -0.88
CA LEU A 106 -12.88 2.53 -1.13
C LEU A 106 -13.80 1.58 -0.33
N LEU A 107 -13.40 0.33 -0.19
CA LEU A 107 -14.21 -0.74 0.43
C LEU A 107 -13.95 -0.90 1.94
N THR A 108 -12.88 -0.32 2.49
CA THR A 108 -12.54 -0.39 3.92
C THR A 108 -13.41 0.52 4.79
N ASP A 109 -13.92 -0.06 5.87
CA ASP A 109 -14.46 0.68 6.99
C ASP A 109 -13.32 1.16 7.89
N TYR A 110 -13.10 2.47 7.93
CA TYR A 110 -12.08 3.10 8.79
C TYR A 110 -12.63 3.52 10.15
N GLN A 111 -13.90 3.20 10.46
CA GLN A 111 -14.47 3.40 11.79
C GLN A 111 -13.93 2.30 12.72
N TRP A 112 -12.76 2.56 13.29
CA TRP A 112 -12.16 1.75 14.34
C TRP A 112 -12.37 2.45 15.68
N PRO A 113 -12.95 1.79 16.70
CA PRO A 113 -13.09 2.38 18.03
C PRO A 113 -11.71 2.76 18.57
N GLN A 114 -11.54 4.03 18.92
CA GLN A 114 -10.41 4.55 19.68
C GLN A 114 -10.49 4.05 21.13
#